data_AF-A0A0C2WMW8-F1
#
_entry.id   AF-A0A0C2WMW8-F1
#
_cell.length_a   1.000
_cell.length_b   1.000
_cell.length_c   1.000
_cell.angle_alpha   90.00
_cell.angle_beta   90.00
_cell.angle_gamma   90.00
#
_symmetry.space_group_name_H-M   'P 1'
#
loop_
_entity.id
_entity.type
_entity.pdbx_description
1 polymer ?
#
loop_
_entity_poly.entity_id
_entity_poly.type
_entity_poly.pdbx_seq_one_letter_code
_entity_poly.pdbx_strand_id
1 'polypeptide(L)'
;MTSDVSTSDQIPPLAPLRPSSVFFTGRDTYLQALKDHFSPKSVSETKRFLLYGMGGIGKTQICLKFIEQYGKKWFSDIFWIDASSEETIELCLRQIAQKYKVDSTPSAESALQWISDRNDWLMV
;
A
#
# COMPACT_ATOMS: atom_id res chain seq x y z
N MET A 1 13.88 16.80 -40.10
CA MET A 1 13.07 17.16 -38.91
C MET A 1 12.10 16.01 -38.67
N THR A 2 12.57 14.98 -37.99
CA THR A 2 11.73 13.87 -37.54
C THR A 2 11.47 14.12 -36.07
N SER A 3 10.22 14.40 -35.75
CA SER A 3 9.69 14.58 -34.41
C SER A 3 10.05 13.38 -33.54
N ASP A 4 10.85 13.62 -32.51
CA ASP A 4 10.99 12.72 -31.37
C ASP A 4 9.61 12.48 -30.76
N VAL A 5 9.12 11.25 -30.85
CA VAL A 5 7.94 10.80 -30.11
C VAL A 5 8.36 10.71 -28.66
N SER A 6 7.89 11.68 -27.85
CA SER A 6 8.04 11.67 -26.40
C SER A 6 7.49 10.38 -25.82
N THR A 7 8.37 9.54 -25.27
CA THR A 7 8.07 8.30 -24.55
C THR A 7 7.47 8.57 -23.14
N SER A 8 6.67 9.63 -22.96
CA SER A 8 6.31 10.16 -21.63
C SER A 8 5.02 9.61 -20.99
N ASP A 9 4.25 8.78 -21.69
CA ASP A 9 2.87 8.47 -21.27
C ASP A 9 2.65 7.09 -20.63
N GLN A 10 3.70 6.28 -20.48
CA GLN A 10 3.55 4.94 -19.89
C GLN A 10 3.84 4.97 -18.39
N ILE A 11 2.78 4.97 -17.58
CA ILE A 11 2.87 4.75 -16.14
C ILE A 11 3.40 3.32 -15.90
N PRO A 12 4.54 3.14 -15.19
CA PRO A 12 5.07 1.81 -14.92
C PRO A 12 4.14 1.03 -13.97
N PRO A 13 4.12 -0.31 -13.98
CA PRO A 13 3.29 -1.07 -13.05
C PRO A 13 3.75 -0.89 -11.60
N LEU A 14 2.82 -1.03 -10.65
CA LEU A 14 3.13 -1.10 -9.21
C LEU A 14 4.17 -2.20 -8.95
N ALA A 15 5.19 -1.88 -8.17
CA ALA A 15 6.17 -2.86 -7.73
C ALA A 15 5.48 -3.98 -6.91
N PRO A 16 5.87 -5.25 -7.10
CA PRO A 16 5.33 -6.34 -6.30
C PRO A 16 5.74 -6.16 -4.84
N LEU A 17 4.83 -6.54 -3.93
CA LEU A 17 5.11 -6.55 -2.51
C LEU A 17 6.25 -7.54 -2.21
N ARG A 18 7.26 -7.08 -1.48
CA ARG A 18 8.37 -7.94 -1.06
C ARG A 18 7.92 -8.87 0.07
N PRO A 19 8.42 -10.11 0.16
CA PRO A 19 8.17 -10.94 1.33
C PRO A 19 8.85 -10.36 2.56
N SER A 20 8.35 -10.70 3.75
CA SER A 20 9.11 -10.45 4.99
C SER A 20 10.38 -11.31 5.01
N SER A 21 11.36 -10.91 5.81
CA SER A 21 12.61 -11.67 5.98
C SER A 21 12.36 -13.06 6.55
N VAL A 22 13.05 -14.07 6.01
CA VAL A 22 13.07 -15.44 6.57
C VAL A 22 13.69 -15.51 7.97
N PHE A 23 14.50 -14.51 8.34
CA PHE A 23 15.12 -14.38 9.66
C PHE A 23 14.32 -13.48 10.61
N PHE A 24 13.06 -13.14 10.26
CA PHE A 24 12.20 -12.35 11.14
C PHE A 24 11.95 -13.10 12.44
N THR A 25 12.34 -12.51 13.56
CA THR A 25 12.18 -13.08 14.91
C THR A 25 11.74 -12.00 15.90
N GLY A 26 11.02 -12.43 16.94
CA GLY A 26 10.43 -11.54 17.95
C GLY A 26 9.42 -10.56 17.35
N ARG A 27 9.23 -9.41 18.02
CA ARG A 27 8.26 -8.35 17.67
C ARG A 27 6.79 -8.78 17.75
N ASP A 28 6.52 -9.90 18.44
CA ASP A 28 5.17 -10.43 18.64
C ASP A 28 4.24 -9.40 19.28
N THR A 29 4.74 -8.57 20.19
CA THR A 29 3.97 -7.49 20.81
C THR A 29 3.44 -6.47 19.80
N TYR A 30 4.26 -6.09 18.81
CA TYR A 30 3.85 -5.17 17.74
C TYR A 30 2.89 -5.83 16.76
N LEU A 31 3.16 -7.09 16.39
CA LEU A 31 2.25 -7.87 15.53
C LEU A 31 0.89 -8.08 16.20
N GLN A 32 0.87 -8.34 17.50
CA GLN A 32 -0.34 -8.49 18.29
C GLN A 32 -1.12 -7.16 18.38
N ALA A 33 -0.44 -6.03 18.59
CA ALA A 33 -1.07 -4.72 18.57
C ALA A 33 -1.71 -4.39 17.20
N LEU A 34 -1.01 -4.70 16.10
CA LEU A 34 -1.57 -4.55 14.75
C LEU A 34 -2.77 -5.48 14.54
N LYS A 35 -2.65 -6.74 14.97
CA LYS A 35 -3.73 -7.75 14.90
C LYS A 35 -4.99 -7.26 15.62
N ASP A 36 -4.87 -6.80 16.86
CA ASP A 36 -6.01 -6.37 17.67
C ASP A 36 -6.65 -5.08 17.15
N HIS A 37 -5.83 -4.20 16.58
CA HIS A 37 -6.32 -2.96 15.96
C HIS A 37 -7.07 -3.25 14.65
N PHE A 38 -6.43 -3.99 13.74
CA PHE A 38 -6.92 -4.22 12.38
C PHE A 38 -7.86 -5.43 12.23
N SER A 39 -8.09 -6.22 13.28
CA SER A 39 -9.06 -7.33 13.24
C SER A 39 -10.39 -6.85 12.66
N PRO A 40 -11.01 -7.60 11.73
CA PRO A 40 -12.32 -7.26 11.17
C PRO A 40 -13.35 -7.05 12.27
N LYS A 41 -14.05 -5.92 12.26
CA LYS A 41 -15.16 -5.59 13.19
C LYS A 41 -16.33 -5.11 12.34
N SER A 42 -17.54 -5.21 12.87
CA SER A 42 -18.78 -4.84 12.16
C SER A 42 -18.92 -3.34 11.85
N VAL A 43 -17.99 -2.50 12.33
CA VAL A 43 -18.03 -1.04 12.16
C VAL A 43 -17.09 -0.64 11.02
N SER A 44 -17.66 -0.01 9.99
CA SER A 44 -16.98 0.49 8.80
C SER A 44 -16.27 1.83 9.06
N GLU A 45 -15.27 1.84 9.95
CA GLU A 45 -14.41 3.01 10.17
C GLU A 45 -13.02 2.79 9.58
N THR A 46 -12.47 3.81 8.92
CA THR A 46 -11.07 3.82 8.46
C THR A 46 -10.11 3.84 9.65
N LYS A 47 -9.46 2.70 9.89
CA LYS A 47 -8.48 2.54 10.97
C LYS A 47 -7.09 3.04 10.53
N ARG A 48 -6.36 3.66 11.47
CA ARG A 48 -4.99 4.17 11.24
C ARG A 48 -4.08 3.75 12.38
N PHE A 49 -2.88 3.27 12.05
CA PHE A 49 -1.89 2.83 13.02
C PHE A 49 -0.52 3.41 12.68
N LEU A 50 0.11 4.10 13.64
CA LEU A 50 1.45 4.69 13.47
C LEU A 50 2.53 3.77 14.05
N LEU A 51 3.41 3.26 13.17
CA LEU A 51 4.66 2.60 13.57
C LEU A 51 5.83 3.58 13.43
N TYR A 52 6.44 3.97 14.55
CA TYR A 52 7.56 4.90 14.59
C TYR A 52 8.76 4.32 15.35
N GLY A 53 9.93 4.92 15.17
CA GLY A 53 11.19 4.47 15.77
C GLY A 53 12.39 4.73 14.85
N MET A 54 13.59 4.45 15.35
CA MET A 54 14.85 4.72 14.62
C MET A 54 14.92 4.06 13.23
N GLY A 55 15.76 4.61 12.36
CA GLY A 55 16.10 3.98 11.09
C GLY A 55 16.65 2.57 11.31
N GLY A 56 16.33 1.63 10.42
CA GLY A 56 16.81 0.24 10.51
C GLY A 56 16.18 -0.62 11.61
N ILE A 57 15.31 -0.08 12.50
CA ILE A 57 14.71 -0.86 13.61
C ILE A 57 13.71 -1.94 13.16
N GLY A 58 13.44 -2.08 11.86
CA GLY A 58 12.60 -3.13 11.30
C GLY A 58 11.11 -2.80 11.15
N LYS A 59 10.70 -1.52 11.17
CA LYS A 59 9.29 -1.11 10.99
C LYS A 59 8.65 -1.70 9.74
N THR A 60 9.32 -1.54 8.60
CA THR A 60 8.91 -2.13 7.31
C THR A 60 8.76 -3.65 7.40
N GLN A 61 9.69 -4.33 8.08
CA GLN A 61 9.62 -5.78 8.26
C GLN A 61 8.42 -6.21 9.12
N ILE A 62 8.04 -5.41 10.14
CA ILE A 62 6.82 -5.66 10.93
C ILE A 62 5.58 -5.56 10.03
N CYS A 63 5.47 -4.53 9.19
CA CYS A 63 4.35 -4.39 8.25
C CYS A 63 4.28 -5.57 7.27
N LEU A 64 5.42 -5.96 6.67
CA LEU A 64 5.48 -7.09 5.73
C LEU A 64 5.08 -8.39 6.42
N LYS A 65 5.52 -8.61 7.67
CA LYS A 65 5.15 -9.81 8.43
C LYS A 65 3.66 -9.83 8.79
N PHE A 66 3.09 -8.68 9.15
CA PHE A 66 1.65 -8.55 9.37
C PHE A 66 0.84 -8.87 8.10
N ILE A 67 1.25 -8.32 6.96
CA ILE A 67 0.63 -8.61 5.66
C ILE A 67 0.74 -10.09 5.31
N GLU A 68 1.90 -10.72 5.54
CA GLU A 68 2.08 -12.15 5.30
C GLU A 68 1.10 -13.00 6.13
N GLN A 69 0.87 -12.64 7.40
CA GLN A 69 0.02 -13.42 8.32
C GLN A 69 -1.48 -13.20 8.13
N TYR A 70 -1.88 -11.95 7.82
CA TYR A 70 -3.28 -11.51 7.86
C TYR A 70 -3.77 -10.86 6.57
N GLY A 71 -2.86 -10.41 5.69
CA GLY A 71 -3.16 -9.67 4.46
C GLY A 71 -4.27 -10.32 3.63
N LYS A 72 -4.02 -11.56 3.18
CA LYS A 72 -5.00 -12.32 2.37
C LYS A 72 -6.26 -12.74 3.13
N LYS A 73 -6.26 -12.70 4.46
CA LYS A 73 -7.38 -13.16 5.30
C LYS A 73 -8.38 -12.06 5.59
N TRP A 74 -7.89 -10.83 5.73
CA TRP A 74 -8.67 -9.70 6.24
C TRP A 74 -8.84 -8.58 5.23
N PHE A 75 -8.00 -8.52 4.20
CA PHE A 75 -8.01 -7.42 3.25
C PHE A 75 -8.21 -7.91 1.83
N SER A 76 -9.07 -7.21 1.09
CA SER A 76 -9.33 -7.41 -0.33
C SER A 76 -8.16 -6.91 -1.18
N ASP A 77 -7.61 -5.76 -0.80
CA ASP A 77 -6.54 -5.07 -1.50
C ASP A 77 -5.46 -4.58 -0.53
N ILE A 78 -4.21 -4.65 -0.98
CA ILE A 78 -3.05 -4.10 -0.24
C ILE A 78 -2.36 -3.10 -1.16
N PHE A 79 -2.32 -1.85 -0.73
CA PHE A 79 -1.65 -0.75 -1.40
C PHE A 79 -0.35 -0.44 -0.67
N TRP A 80 0.78 -0.72 -1.30
CA TRP A 80 2.09 -0.37 -0.78
C TRP A 80 2.56 0.92 -1.45
N ILE A 81 2.57 2.02 -0.70
CA ILE A 81 2.83 3.37 -1.22
C ILE A 81 4.25 3.79 -0.81
N ASP A 82 5.07 4.16 -1.79
CA ASP A 82 6.28 4.91 -1.50
C ASP A 82 5.88 6.36 -1.20
N ALA A 83 5.94 6.73 0.07
CA ALA A 83 5.61 8.06 0.55
C ALA A 83 6.86 8.92 0.85
N SER A 84 7.97 8.66 0.15
CA SER A 84 9.22 9.42 0.35
C SER A 84 9.18 10.84 -0.22
N SER A 85 8.32 11.10 -1.21
CA SER A 85 8.00 12.42 -1.74
C SER A 85 6.57 12.50 -2.28
N GLU A 86 6.05 13.71 -2.50
CA GLU A 86 4.72 13.91 -3.12
C GLU A 86 4.64 13.27 -4.51
N GLU A 87 5.71 13.36 -5.31
CA GLU A 87 5.79 12.76 -6.63
C GLU A 87 5.73 11.22 -6.58
N THR A 88 6.36 10.60 -5.57
CA THR A 88 6.28 9.14 -5.39
C THR A 88 4.89 8.68 -4.98
N ILE A 89 4.19 9.48 -4.16
CA ILE A 89 2.80 9.22 -3.77
C ILE A 89 1.89 9.32 -4.99
N GLU A 90 2.00 10.42 -5.76
CA GLU A 90 1.20 10.65 -6.96
C GLU A 90 1.42 9.53 -7.98
N LEU A 91 2.68 9.15 -8.21
CA LEU A 91 3.02 8.03 -9.07
C LEU A 91 2.32 6.75 -8.59
N CYS A 92 2.49 6.35 -7.33
CA CYS A 92 1.85 5.14 -6.79
C CYS A 92 0.32 5.16 -6.93
N LEU A 93 -0.34 6.29 -6.67
CA LEU A 93 -1.79 6.43 -6.85
C LEU A 93 -2.19 6.28 -8.33
N ARG A 94 -1.48 6.91 -9.26
CA ARG A 94 -1.71 6.74 -10.70
C ARG A 94 -1.51 5.29 -11.16
N GLN A 95 -0.52 4.60 -10.60
CA GLN A 95 -0.29 3.17 -10.86
C GLN A 95 -1.44 2.29 -10.32
N ILE A 96 -2.04 2.66 -9.18
CA ILE A 96 -3.26 2.00 -8.67
C ILE A 96 -4.41 2.22 -9.66
N ALA A 97 -4.70 3.46 -10.05
CA ALA A 97 -5.76 3.76 -11.02
C ALA A 97 -5.58 2.99 -12.33
N GLN A 98 -4.34 2.89 -12.84
CA GLN A 98 -4.00 2.12 -14.03
C GLN A 98 -4.24 0.61 -13.83
N LYS A 99 -3.75 0.04 -12.71
CA LYS A 99 -3.88 -1.40 -12.40
C LYS A 99 -5.33 -1.85 -12.34
N TYR A 100 -6.19 -1.05 -11.73
CA TYR A 100 -7.62 -1.36 -11.58
C TYR A 100 -8.49 -0.80 -12.71
N LYS A 101 -7.88 -0.15 -13.71
CA LYS A 101 -8.56 0.47 -14.87
C LYS A 101 -9.70 1.39 -14.44
N VAL A 102 -9.43 2.21 -13.43
CA VAL A 102 -10.41 3.12 -12.82
C VAL A 102 -10.96 4.10 -13.85
N ASP A 103 -10.07 4.68 -14.66
CA ASP A 103 -10.40 5.65 -15.71
C ASP A 103 -9.54 5.46 -16.95
N SER A 104 -9.96 6.06 -18.07
CA SER A 104 -9.16 6.12 -19.31
C SER A 104 -7.86 6.91 -19.14
N THR A 105 -7.84 7.87 -18.22
CA THR A 105 -6.66 8.68 -17.86
C THR A 105 -6.39 8.53 -16.36
N PRO A 106 -5.43 7.67 -15.96
CA PRO A 106 -5.14 7.43 -14.54
C PRO A 106 -4.59 8.68 -13.85
N SER A 107 -5.29 9.14 -12.81
CA SER A 107 -4.89 10.25 -11.93
C SER A 107 -4.84 9.80 -10.46
N ALA A 108 -4.24 10.62 -9.60
CA ALA A 108 -4.22 10.34 -8.17
C ALA A 108 -5.62 10.47 -7.55
N GLU A 109 -6.40 11.46 -8.00
CA GLU A 109 -7.76 11.74 -7.54
C GLU A 109 -8.70 10.59 -7.85
N SER A 110 -8.64 10.05 -9.08
CA SER A 110 -9.49 8.91 -9.44
C SER A 110 -9.13 7.65 -8.65
N ALA A 111 -7.84 7.42 -8.39
CA ALA A 111 -7.41 6.35 -7.48
C ALA A 111 -7.98 6.52 -6.07
N LEU A 112 -7.89 7.71 -5.49
CA LEU A 112 -8.39 8.00 -4.14
C LEU A 112 -9.91 7.84 -4.04
N GLN A 113 -10.66 8.36 -5.03
CA GLN A 113 -12.11 8.19 -5.10
C GLN A 113 -12.49 6.71 -5.23
N TRP A 114 -11.76 5.96 -6.05
CA TRP A 114 -11.99 4.52 -6.20
C TRP A 114 -11.68 3.74 -4.91
N ILE A 115 -10.65 4.13 -4.15
CA ILE A 115 -10.34 3.52 -2.85
C ILE A 115 -11.40 3.88 -1.81
N SER A 116 -11.93 5.10 -1.82
CA SER A 116 -12.94 5.54 -0.83
C SER A 116 -14.26 4.77 -0.92
N ASP A 117 -14.59 4.27 -2.10
CA ASP A 117 -15.82 3.49 -2.33
C ASP A 117 -15.65 2.00 -1.98
N ARG A 118 -14.47 1.59 -1.49
CA ARG A 118 -14.14 0.20 -1.15
C ARG A 118 -13.99 -0.02 0.35
N ASN A 119 -14.26 -1.25 0.74
CA ASN A 119 -14.06 -1.74 2.10
C ASN A 119 -12.89 -2.71 2.16
N ASP A 120 -12.42 -2.95 3.38
CA ASP A 120 -11.45 -4.01 3.69
C ASP A 120 -10.14 -3.89 2.90
N TRP A 121 -9.65 -2.68 2.64
CA TRP A 121 -8.32 -2.48 2.07
C TRP A 121 -7.30 -2.12 3.17
N LEU A 122 -6.03 -2.39 2.89
CA LEU A 122 -4.90 -1.95 3.71
C LEU A 122 -3.96 -1.09 2.86
N MET A 123 -3.65 0.11 3.35
CA MET A 123 -2.61 0.96 2.78
C MET A 123 -1.44 1.03 3.76
N VAL A 124 -0.23 0.82 3.24
CA VAL A 124 1.03 0.85 4.00
C VAL A 124 2.02 1.79 3.33
#